data_AF-A0AAW1UAI1-F1
#
_entry.id   AF-A0AAW1UAI1-F1
#
_cell.length_a   1.000
_cell.length_b   1.000
_cell.length_c   1.000
_cell.angle_alpha   90.00
_cell.angle_beta   90.00
_cell.angle_gamma   90.00
#
_symmetry.space_group_name_H-M   'P 1'
#
loop_
_entity.id
_entity.type
_entity.pdbx_description
1 polymer ?
#
loop_
_entity_poly.entity_id
_entity_poly.type
_entity_poly.pdbx_seq_one_letter_code
_entity_poly.pdbx_strand_id
1 'polypeptide(L)'
;MSIFGLQRTIFTYTREHNNGTRTCIDNMFTNVIRHSAYTFSGNISDHLAEILEIEYTKLKIIPTKKRSITPEKLRDLQRDLYEEDWYGVYNVNDANEKLLM
;
A
#
# COMPACT_ATOMS: atom_id res chain seq x y z
N MET A 1 13.44 6.17 2.69
CA MET A 1 12.05 6.47 3.10
C MET A 1 11.10 5.83 2.10
N SER A 2 10.38 4.79 2.50
CA SER A 2 9.30 4.21 1.72
C SER A 2 8.08 5.14 1.81
N ILE A 3 7.67 5.75 0.69
CA ILE A 3 6.41 6.48 0.61
C ILE A 3 5.31 5.41 0.54
N PHE A 4 4.81 5.00 1.71
CA PHE A 4 3.59 4.20 1.77
C PHE A 4 2.38 5.08 1.42
N GLY A 5 1.64 4.62 0.40
CA GLY A 5 0.22 4.91 0.18
C GLY A 5 -0.19 6.38 0.05
N LEU A 6 -0.43 6.83 -1.19
CA LEU A 6 -1.09 8.11 -1.45
C LEU A 6 -2.57 8.01 -1.00
N GLN A 7 -2.85 8.39 0.25
CA GLN A 7 -4.22 8.51 0.76
C GLN A 7 -4.95 9.58 -0.06
N ARG A 8 -5.87 9.19 -0.96
CA ARG A 8 -6.96 10.11 -1.29
C ARG A 8 -8.00 10.00 -0.21
N THR A 9 -8.00 10.99 0.66
CA THR A 9 -9.13 11.30 1.52
C THR A 9 -10.27 11.74 0.63
N ILE A 10 -11.36 10.97 0.60
CA ILE A 10 -12.63 11.47 0.07
C ILE A 10 -13.06 12.58 1.05
N PHE A 11 -13.05 13.83 0.58
CA PHE A 11 -13.45 14.99 1.41
C PHE A 11 -14.98 15.16 1.51
N THR A 12 -15.74 14.22 0.94
CA THR A 12 -17.19 14.17 1.01
C THR A 12 -17.62 13.24 2.14
N TYR A 13 -18.74 13.57 2.79
CA TYR A 13 -19.32 12.72 3.81
C TYR A 13 -19.75 11.36 3.22
N THR A 14 -19.53 10.28 3.96
CA THR A 14 -19.93 8.91 3.57
C THR A 14 -21.19 8.46 4.28
N ARG A 15 -21.67 9.22 5.26
CA ARG A 15 -22.92 8.94 5.97
C ARG A 15 -23.69 10.22 6.29
N GLU A 16 -25.00 10.17 6.12
CA GLU A 16 -25.93 11.22 6.48
C GLU A 16 -27.02 10.67 7.40
N HIS A 17 -27.02 11.14 8.64
CA HIS A 17 -28.02 10.77 9.63
C HIS A 17 -29.34 11.51 9.35
N ASN A 18 -30.46 10.92 9.79
CA ASN A 18 -31.81 11.50 9.65
C ASN A 18 -31.97 12.91 10.25
N ASN A 19 -31.04 13.35 11.11
CA ASN A 19 -31.02 14.69 11.70
C ASN A 19 -30.13 15.69 10.93
N GLY A 20 -29.62 15.34 9.75
CA GLY A 20 -28.73 16.16 8.94
C GLY A 20 -27.25 16.13 9.36
N THR A 21 -26.88 15.30 10.34
CA THR A 21 -25.47 15.13 10.73
C THR A 21 -24.73 14.33 9.66
N ARG A 22 -23.55 14.80 9.24
CA ARG A 22 -22.73 14.18 8.21
C ARG A 22 -21.40 13.72 8.78
N THR A 23 -21.01 12.48 8.47
CA THR A 23 -19.74 11.89 8.94
C THR A 23 -19.00 11.21 7.79
N CYS A 24 -17.68 11.05 7.96
CA CYS A 24 -16.78 10.42 6.98
C CYS A 24 -16.14 9.19 7.64
N ILE A 25 -16.93 8.12 7.78
CA ILE A 25 -16.53 6.92 8.52
C ILE A 25 -16.09 5.78 7.61
N ASP A 26 -16.57 5.79 6.36
CA ASP A 26 -16.17 4.85 5.33
C ASP A 26 -14.97 5.46 4.59
N ASN A 27 -13.93 4.67 4.36
CA ASN A 27 -12.69 5.14 3.78
C ASN A 27 -12.04 4.04 2.94
N MET A 28 -11.54 4.41 1.77
CA MET A 28 -10.72 3.54 0.92
C MET A 28 -9.29 4.06 0.81
N PHE A 29 -8.32 3.20 1.10
CA PHE A 29 -6.90 3.52 0.98
C PHE A 29 -6.31 2.85 -0.27
N THR A 30 -5.62 3.62 -1.10
CA THR A 30 -4.95 3.11 -2.30
C THR A 30 -3.55 3.70 -2.45
N ASN A 31 -2.65 2.96 -3.07
CA ASN A 31 -1.32 3.43 -3.45
C ASN A 31 -1.24 3.76 -4.96
N VAL A 32 -2.37 3.71 -5.67
CA VAL A 32 -2.39 3.96 -7.12
C VAL A 32 -2.33 5.46 -7.40
N ILE A 33 -1.43 5.88 -8.28
CA ILE A 33 -1.21 7.30 -8.60
C ILE A 33 -2.38 7.88 -9.41
N ARG A 34 -2.96 7.11 -10.35
CA ARG A 34 -4.05 7.55 -11.23
C ARG A 34 -5.37 6.93 -10.81
N HIS A 35 -6.18 7.71 -10.10
CA HIS A 35 -7.49 7.28 -9.65
C HIS A 35 -8.48 8.46 -9.59
N SER A 36 -9.77 8.16 -9.60
CA SER A 36 -10.92 9.02 -9.28
C SER A 36 -11.69 8.40 -8.12
N ALA A 37 -12.24 9.23 -7.23
CA ALA A 37 -13.08 8.76 -6.14
C ALA A 37 -14.28 9.68 -5.98
N TYR A 38 -15.46 9.10 -5.78
CA TYR A 38 -16.71 9.84 -5.58
C TYR A 38 -17.71 9.01 -4.77
N THR A 39 -18.69 9.70 -4.21
CA THR A 39 -19.78 9.10 -3.44
C THR A 39 -21.08 9.17 -4.22
N PHE A 40 -21.88 8.13 -4.13
CA PHE A 40 -23.22 8.07 -4.70
C PHE A 40 -24.25 7.82 -3.59
N SER A 41 -25.28 8.65 -3.52
CA SER A 41 -26.37 8.48 -2.57
C SER A 41 -27.49 7.67 -3.21
N GLY A 42 -27.85 6.55 -2.58
CA GLY A 42 -29.03 5.75 -2.92
C GLY A 42 -29.99 5.71 -1.74
N ASN A 43 -31.30 5.58 -2.01
CA ASN A 43 -32.34 5.54 -0.97
C ASN A 43 -32.40 4.19 -0.20
N ILE A 44 -31.29 3.46 -0.12
CA ILE A 44 -31.22 2.09 0.39
C ILE A 44 -30.53 2.06 1.77
N SER A 45 -29.70 3.05 2.08
CA SER A 45 -28.93 3.15 3.33
C SER A 45 -28.73 4.61 3.75
N ASP A 46 -28.45 4.83 5.03
CA ASP A 46 -27.93 6.10 5.57
C ASP A 46 -26.45 6.33 5.22
N HIS A 47 -25.79 5.31 4.67
CA HIS A 47 -24.46 5.40 4.08
C HIS A 47 -24.53 5.66 2.56
N LEU A 48 -23.61 6.49 2.08
CA LEU A 48 -23.37 6.76 0.68
C LEU A 48 -22.41 5.70 0.15
N ALA A 49 -22.70 5.16 -1.03
CA ALA A 49 -21.79 4.22 -1.69
C ALA A 49 -20.54 4.96 -2.15
N GLU A 50 -19.37 4.43 -1.82
CA GLU A 50 -18.10 4.95 -2.31
C GLU A 50 -17.68 4.20 -3.58
N ILE A 51 -17.24 4.95 -4.59
CA ILE A 51 -16.76 4.39 -5.86
C ILE A 51 -15.32 4.86 -6.07
N LEU A 52 -14.42 3.89 -6.26
CA LEU A 52 -13.03 4.11 -6.62
C LEU A 52 -12.81 3.63 -8.06
N GLU A 53 -12.50 4.56 -8.93
CA GLU A 53 -12.09 4.29 -10.30
C GLU A 53 -10.56 4.31 -10.38
N ILE A 54 -10.00 3.22 -10.88
CA ILE A 54 -8.55 3.03 -10.96
C ILE A 54 -8.15 2.90 -12.43
N GLU A 55 -7.30 3.81 -12.90
CA GLU A 55 -6.63 3.64 -14.18
C GLU A 55 -5.35 2.83 -13.97
N TYR A 56 -5.31 1.63 -14.55
CA TYR A 56 -4.10 0.82 -14.56
C TYR A 56 -3.61 0.58 -15.99
N THR A 57 -2.29 0.69 -16.18
CA THR A 57 -1.66 0.21 -17.40
C THR A 57 -1.24 -1.23 -17.17
N LYS A 58 -1.82 -2.16 -17.93
CA LYS A 58 -1.36 -3.55 -17.92
C LYS A 58 0.06 -3.59 -18.48
N LEU A 59 1.06 -3.70 -17.61
CA LEU A 59 2.42 -3.92 -18.04
C LEU A 59 2.49 -5.29 -18.71
N LYS A 60 2.73 -5.31 -20.02
CA LYS A 60 3.16 -6.52 -20.72
C LYS A 60 4.59 -6.77 -20.29
N ILE A 61 4.78 -7.63 -19.29
CA ILE A 61 6.10 -8.12 -18.91
C ILE A 61 6.59 -8.96 -20.08
N ILE A 62 7.37 -8.34 -20.96
CA ILE A 62 8.22 -9.09 -21.88
C ILE A 62 9.29 -9.70 -20.98
N PRO A 63 9.44 -11.04 -20.91
CA PRO A 63 10.52 -11.64 -20.15
C PRO A 63 11.84 -11.19 -20.76
N THR A 64 12.38 -10.09 -20.25
CA THR A 64 13.73 -9.65 -20.52
C THR A 64 14.64 -10.66 -19.87
N LYS A 65 15.59 -11.19 -20.65
CA LYS A 65 16.64 -12.18 -20.31
C LYS A 65 16.54 -12.69 -18.87
N LYS A 66 16.20 -13.99 -18.73
CA LYS A 66 16.41 -14.78 -17.51
C LYS A 66 17.69 -14.29 -16.85
N ARG A 67 17.60 -13.69 -15.64
CA ARG A 67 18.78 -13.17 -14.93
C ARG A 67 19.79 -14.33 -14.88
N SER A 68 20.84 -14.25 -15.68
CA SER A 68 21.90 -15.26 -15.67
C SER A 68 22.72 -15.02 -14.42
N ILE A 69 22.28 -15.60 -13.31
CA ILE A 69 23.11 -15.73 -12.12
C ILE A 69 24.20 -16.71 -12.52
N THR A 70 25.42 -16.21 -12.67
CA THR A 70 26.57 -17.07 -12.88
C THR A 70 26.90 -17.80 -11.58
N PRO A 71 27.54 -18.97 -11.63
CA PRO A 71 27.96 -19.69 -10.42
C PRO A 71 28.82 -18.84 -9.47
N GLU A 72 29.57 -17.86 -9.99
CA GLU A 72 30.37 -16.91 -9.20
C GLU A 72 29.46 -15.98 -8.41
N LYS A 73 28.48 -15.35 -9.06
CA LYS A 73 27.52 -14.45 -8.38
C LYS A 73 26.66 -15.18 -7.34
N LEU A 74 26.36 -16.46 -7.58
CA LEU A 74 25.65 -17.27 -6.59
C LEU A 74 26.53 -17.55 -5.37
N ARG A 75 27.82 -17.85 -5.57
CA ARG A 75 28.79 -18.05 -4.49
C ARG A 75 29.02 -16.78 -3.68
N ASP A 76 29.11 -15.64 -4.35
CA ASP A 76 29.23 -14.35 -3.67
C ASP A 76 27.99 -14.07 -2.80
N LEU A 77 26.79 -14.24 -3.35
CA LEU A 77 25.55 -14.09 -2.58
C LEU A 77 25.46 -15.07 -1.39
N GLN A 78 25.88 -16.32 -1.58
CA GLN A 78 25.91 -17.30 -0.50
C GLN A 78 26.88 -16.92 0.63
N ARG A 79 28.05 -16.38 0.27
CA ARG A 79 29.02 -15.87 1.23
C ARG A 79 28.45 -14.67 1.97
N ASP A 80 27.87 -13.71 1.25
CA ASP A 80 27.29 -12.51 1.84
C ASP A 80 26.19 -12.87 2.85
N LEU A 81 25.29 -13.80 2.51
CA LEU A 81 24.22 -14.26 3.42
C LEU A 81 24.73 -15.03 4.64
N TYR A 82 25.86 -15.74 4.50
CA TYR A 82 26.49 -16.49 5.59
C TYR A 82 27.24 -15.58 6.56
N GLU A 83 27.87 -14.53 6.03
CA GLU A 83 28.60 -13.51 6.79
C GLU A 83 27.68 -12.45 7.41
N GLU A 84 26.45 -12.33 6.91
CA GLU A 84 25.47 -11.39 7.43
C GLU A 84 25.06 -11.77 8.86
N ASP A 85 25.21 -10.82 9.78
CA ASP A 85 24.79 -10.98 11.16
C ASP A 85 23.27 -10.81 11.28
N TRP A 86 22.56 -11.92 11.15
CA TRP A 86 21.11 -11.96 11.31
C TRP A 86 20.67 -11.70 12.76
N TYR A 87 21.59 -11.59 13.73
CA TYR A 87 21.27 -11.25 15.12
C TYR A 87 20.49 -9.93 15.18
N GLY A 88 20.85 -8.95 14.35
CA GLY A 88 20.13 -7.68 14.26
C GLY A 88 18.70 -7.82 13.75
N VAL A 89 18.38 -8.82 12.92
CA VAL A 89 17.03 -9.07 12.39
C VAL A 89 16.20 -9.90 13.35
N TYR A 90 16.80 -10.92 13.98
CA TYR A 90 16.11 -11.82 14.91
C TYR A 90 15.93 -11.22 16.32
N ASN A 91 16.76 -10.24 16.71
CA ASN A 91 16.66 -9.56 18.01
C ASN A 91 16.06 -8.16 17.91
N VAL A 92 15.39 -7.80 16.81
CA VAL A 92 14.40 -6.70 16.84
C VAL A 92 13.18 -7.17 17.64
N ASN A 93 13.37 -7.37 18.94
CA ASN A 93 12.30 -7.49 19.91
C ASN A 93 11.80 -6.08 20.27
N ASP A 94 11.34 -5.33 19.26
CA ASP A 94 10.31 -4.32 19.46
C ASP A 94 10.00 -3.61 18.14
N ALA A 95 8.71 -3.60 17.76
CA ALA A 95 8.16 -2.61 16.85
C ALA A 95 8.21 -1.17 17.42
N ASN A 96 8.93 -0.96 18.54
CA ASN A 96 9.03 0.25 19.35
C ASN A 96 10.47 0.69 19.66
N GLU A 97 11.53 -0.02 19.21
CA GLU A 97 12.88 0.52 19.36
C GLU A 97 13.10 1.66 18.35
N LYS A 98 12.87 2.87 18.88
CA LYS A 98 13.13 4.15 18.24
C LYS A 98 14.49 4.14 17.53
N LEU A 99 14.45 4.46 16.25
CA LEU A 99 15.54 5.11 15.53
C LEU A 99 16.02 6.34 16.31
N LEU A 100 17.08 6.14 17.09
CA LEU A 100 18.01 7.18 17.50
C LEU A 100 19.41 6.74 17.05
N MET A 101 19.65 6.83 15.74
CA MET A 101 20.93 7.21 15.16
C MET A 101 20.66 7.98 13.87
#